data_AF-A0A7S2X2P9-F1
#
_entry.id   AF-A0A7S2X2P9-F1
#
_cell.length_a   1.000
_cell.length_b   1.000
_cell.length_c   1.000
_cell.angle_alpha   90.00
_cell.angle_beta   90.00
_cell.angle_gamma   90.00
#
_symmetry.space_group_name_H-M   'P 1'
#
loop_
_entity.id
_entity.type
_entity.pdbx_description
1 polymer ?
#
loop_
_entity_poly.entity_id
_entity_poly.type
_entity_poly.pdbx_seq_one_letter_code
_entity_poly.pdbx_strand_id
1 'polypeptide(L)'
;VIYAIYITGFIYPVVVHWIWSPYGWLTAFRDSPHGAWVAPGAVDFAGSSVVHMVGGCTALVAAAILGPRIGRFDADGNVKPMGPHNAAFVGLGTLILWFG
;
A
#
# COMPACT_ATOMS: atom_id res chain seq x y z
N VAL A 1 -16.27 -1.92 1.89
CA VAL A 1 -16.71 -0.51 1.74
C VAL A 1 -16.16 0.38 2.85
N ILE A 2 -16.49 0.14 4.13
CA ILE A 2 -15.99 0.95 5.26
C ILE A 2 -14.46 1.07 5.26
N TYR A 3 -13.76 -0.06 5.12
CA TYR A 3 -12.30 -0.10 4.98
C TYR A 3 -11.76 0.83 3.87
N ALA A 4 -12.39 0.82 2.70
CA ALA A 4 -11.99 1.65 1.58
C ALA A 4 -12.18 3.14 1.89
N ILE A 5 -13.33 3.52 2.48
CA ILE A 5 -13.63 4.91 2.87
C ILE A 5 -12.57 5.45 3.85
N TYR A 6 -12.15 4.66 4.84
CA TYR A 6 -11.12 5.10 5.79
C TYR A 6 -9.74 5.23 5.15
N ILE A 7 -9.36 4.29 4.29
CA ILE A 7 -8.06 4.37 3.61
C ILE A 7 -8.04 5.56 2.66
N THR A 8 -9.05 5.71 1.79
CA THR A 8 -9.05 6.76 0.78
C THR A 8 -9.40 8.14 1.34
N GLY A 9 -10.26 8.20 2.36
CA GLY A 9 -10.74 9.46 2.94
C GLY A 9 -9.86 10.01 4.06
N PHE A 10 -8.99 9.19 4.68
CA PHE A 10 -8.17 9.63 5.81
C PHE A 10 -6.71 9.18 5.70
N ILE A 11 -6.43 7.87 5.69
CA ILE A 11 -5.06 7.35 5.80
C ILE A 11 -4.19 7.80 4.61
N TYR A 12 -4.68 7.61 3.39
CA TYR A 12 -3.94 7.96 2.18
C TYR A 12 -3.69 9.48 2.06
N PRO A 13 -4.70 10.38 2.19
CA PRO A 13 -4.46 11.82 2.16
C PRO A 13 -3.45 12.33 3.19
N VAL A 14 -3.47 11.78 4.41
CA VAL A 14 -2.52 12.14 5.47
C VAL A 14 -1.08 11.76 5.08
N VAL A 15 -0.86 10.53 4.59
CA VAL A 15 0.48 10.06 4.21
C VAL A 15 0.99 10.76 2.95
N VAL A 16 0.12 11.00 1.97
CA VAL A 16 0.42 11.81 0.78
C VAL A 16 0.86 13.21 1.18
N HIS A 17 0.16 13.84 2.13
CA HIS A 17 0.56 15.15 2.63
C HIS A 17 1.94 15.12 3.29
N TRP A 18 2.32 14.06 4.00
CA TRP A 18 3.63 14.00 4.65
C TRP A 18 4.81 14.00 3.66
N ILE A 19 4.67 13.33 2.52
CA ILE A 19 5.79 13.05 1.59
C ILE A 19 5.74 13.93 0.34
N TRP A 20 4.55 14.12 -0.26
CA TRP A 20 4.39 14.83 -1.54
C TRP A 20 3.91 16.28 -1.42
N SER A 21 3.41 16.69 -0.26
CA SER A 21 3.13 18.12 -0.05
C SER A 21 4.44 18.89 0.11
N PRO A 22 4.57 20.10 -0.46
CA PRO A 22 5.70 21.00 -0.17
C PRO A 22 5.74 21.41 1.32
N TYR A 23 4.63 21.26 2.04
CA TYR A 23 4.49 21.48 3.48
C TYR A 23 4.59 20.19 4.31
N GLY A 24 4.90 19.07 3.67
CA GLY A 24 5.03 17.76 4.31
C GLY A 24 6.29 17.68 5.15
N TRP A 25 6.19 17.14 6.37
CA TRP A 25 7.34 17.03 7.26
C TRP A 25 8.41 16.04 6.78
N LEU A 26 8.03 15.05 5.96
CA LEU A 26 8.93 14.09 5.31
C LEU A 26 9.34 14.49 3.90
N THR A 27 8.81 15.57 3.32
CA THR A 27 9.03 15.85 1.90
C THR A 27 10.49 16.16 1.58
N ALA A 28 11.03 15.58 0.50
CA ALA A 28 12.30 15.98 -0.08
C ALA A 28 12.19 17.23 -0.98
N PHE A 29 10.96 17.68 -1.31
CA PHE A 29 10.68 18.73 -2.30
C PHE A 29 10.13 20.02 -1.66
N ARG A 30 10.63 20.36 -0.47
CA ARG A 30 10.17 21.50 0.32
C ARG A 30 10.57 22.84 -0.32
N ASP A 31 9.61 23.76 -0.44
CA ASP A 31 9.83 25.12 -0.96
C ASP A 31 10.52 26.05 0.05
N SER A 32 10.53 25.68 1.34
CA SER A 32 11.05 26.50 2.44
C SER A 32 11.73 25.62 3.50
N PRO A 33 12.76 26.12 4.23
CA PRO A 33 13.36 25.41 5.36
C PRO A 33 12.41 25.22 6.56
N HIS A 34 11.27 25.90 6.59
CA HIS A 34 10.30 25.76 7.68
C HIS A 34 9.55 24.42 7.60
N GLY A 35 9.60 23.63 8.68
CA GLY A 35 8.89 22.35 8.80
C GLY A 35 9.70 21.10 8.48
N ALA A 36 11.01 21.22 8.22
CA ALA A 36 11.91 20.08 8.04
C ALA A 36 12.26 19.43 9.38
N TRP A 37 11.39 18.56 9.87
CA TRP A 37 11.69 17.72 11.05
C TRP A 37 12.71 16.62 10.72
N VAL A 38 12.92 16.33 9.43
CA VAL A 38 13.87 15.31 8.93
C VAL A 38 14.65 15.86 7.74
N ALA A 39 15.98 15.81 7.82
CA ALA A 39 16.90 16.22 6.76
C ALA A 39 17.98 15.14 6.51
N PRO A 40 18.17 14.65 5.27
CA PRO A 40 17.37 14.93 4.07
C PRO A 40 15.94 14.37 4.18
N GLY A 41 15.00 14.93 3.40
CA GLY A 41 13.63 14.41 3.30
C GLY A 41 13.55 13.09 2.53
N ALA A 42 12.41 12.40 2.60
CA ALA A 42 12.12 11.19 1.86
C ALA A 42 11.83 11.47 0.38
N VAL A 43 12.48 10.74 -0.50
CA VAL A 43 12.24 10.77 -1.94
C VAL A 43 11.33 9.61 -2.32
N ASP A 44 10.13 9.92 -2.80
CA ASP A 44 9.22 8.96 -3.39
C ASP A 44 8.72 9.56 -4.70
N PHE A 45 9.15 9.03 -5.84
CA PHE A 45 8.87 9.65 -7.15
C PHE A 45 7.45 9.38 -7.63
N ALA A 46 7.02 8.11 -7.56
CA ALA A 46 5.77 7.64 -8.14
C ALA A 46 4.89 6.85 -7.16
N GLY A 47 5.28 6.76 -5.89
CA GLY A 47 4.41 6.24 -4.84
C GLY A 47 4.80 4.85 -4.33
N SER A 48 6.08 4.48 -4.38
CA SER A 48 6.54 3.23 -3.76
C SER A 48 6.17 3.19 -2.27
N SER A 49 6.25 4.33 -1.59
CA SER A 49 5.81 4.46 -0.19
C SER A 49 4.33 4.87 -0.09
N VAL A 50 3.95 6.03 -0.63
CA VAL A 50 2.62 6.63 -0.38
C VAL A 50 1.47 5.82 -0.99
N VAL A 51 1.71 5.04 -2.05
CA VAL A 51 0.72 4.15 -2.66
C VAL A 51 0.98 2.70 -2.23
N HIS A 52 2.13 2.13 -2.61
CA HIS A 52 2.34 0.69 -2.49
C HIS A 52 2.63 0.22 -1.06
N MET A 53 3.50 0.91 -0.31
CA MET A 53 3.77 0.56 1.09
C MET A 53 2.54 0.78 1.97
N VAL A 54 1.83 1.91 1.82
CA VAL A 54 0.57 2.17 2.55
C VAL A 54 -0.46 1.08 2.25
N GLY A 55 -0.69 0.77 0.97
CA GLY A 55 -1.60 -0.31 0.56
C GLY A 55 -1.17 -1.67 1.09
N GLY A 56 0.13 -1.98 1.05
CA GLY A 56 0.69 -3.24 1.54
C GLY A 56 0.59 -3.39 3.06
N CYS A 57 0.95 -2.37 3.82
CA CYS A 57 0.85 -2.39 5.29
C CYS A 57 -0.60 -2.48 5.75
N THR A 58 -1.51 -1.74 5.13
CA THR A 58 -2.95 -1.82 5.47
C THR A 58 -3.52 -3.20 5.13
N ALA A 59 -3.16 -3.76 3.97
CA ALA A 59 -3.55 -5.11 3.59
C ALA A 59 -2.98 -6.18 4.55
N LEU A 60 -1.73 -6.03 4.99
CA LEU A 60 -1.09 -6.93 5.95
C LEU A 60 -1.81 -6.91 7.30
N VAL A 61 -2.07 -5.73 7.85
CA VAL A 61 -2.80 -5.57 9.12
C VAL A 61 -4.22 -6.13 8.99
N ALA A 62 -4.92 -5.82 7.90
CA ALA A 62 -6.26 -6.33 7.65
C ALA A 62 -6.27 -7.87 7.55
N ALA A 63 -5.29 -8.47 6.85
CA ALA A 63 -5.17 -9.91 6.73
C ALA A 63 -4.84 -10.58 8.07
N ALA A 64 -3.99 -9.96 8.90
CA ALA A 64 -3.67 -10.45 10.24
C ALA A 64 -4.89 -10.44 11.18
N ILE A 65 -5.73 -9.40 11.11
CA ILE A 65 -6.96 -9.29 11.92
C ILE A 65 -8.03 -10.28 11.43
N LEU A 66 -8.21 -10.39 10.11
CA LEU A 66 -9.23 -11.28 9.51
C LEU A 66 -8.87 -12.76 9.67
N GLY A 67 -7.57 -13.07 9.63
CA GLY A 67 -7.05 -14.42 9.68
C GLY A 67 -7.00 -15.11 8.30
N PRO A 68 -6.47 -16.34 8.26
CA PRO A 68 -6.26 -17.06 7.02
C PRO A 68 -7.56 -17.61 6.43
N ARG A 69 -7.58 -17.75 5.10
CA ARG A 69 -8.69 -18.39 4.38
C ARG A 69 -8.88 -19.84 4.87
N ILE A 70 -10.14 -20.28 4.96
CA ILE A 70 -10.48 -21.67 5.26
C ILE A 70 -9.77 -22.62 4.27
N GLY A 71 -9.10 -23.64 4.80
CA GLY A 71 -8.34 -24.61 4.02
C GLY A 71 -6.99 -24.09 3.49
N ARG A 72 -6.54 -22.90 3.88
CA ARG A 72 -5.20 -22.38 3.55
C ARG A 72 -4.09 -23.22 4.19
N PHE A 73 -4.34 -23.72 5.39
CA PHE A 73 -3.42 -24.55 6.15
C PHE A 73 -4.07 -25.90 6.47
N ASP A 74 -3.28 -26.97 6.49
CA ASP A 74 -3.71 -28.29 6.97
C ASP A 74 -3.70 -28.37 8.50
N ALA A 75 -4.00 -29.56 9.05
CA ALA A 75 -4.06 -29.78 10.49
C ALA A 75 -2.69 -29.61 11.19
N ASP A 76 -1.60 -29.80 10.44
CA ASP A 76 -0.22 -29.64 10.92
C ASP A 76 0.32 -28.22 10.65
N GLY A 77 -0.51 -27.34 10.09
CA GLY A 77 -0.15 -25.95 9.77
C GLY A 77 0.59 -25.78 8.44
N ASN A 78 0.74 -26.83 7.62
CA ASN A 78 1.40 -26.72 6.33
C ASN A 78 0.51 -25.98 5.32
N VAL A 79 1.14 -25.21 4.44
CA VAL A 79 0.45 -24.46 3.39
C VAL A 79 -0.16 -25.41 2.36
N LYS A 80 -1.47 -25.30 2.14
CA LYS A 80 -2.13 -25.94 1.00
C LYS A 80 -2.10 -25.03 -0.23
N PRO A 81 -1.56 -25.47 -1.38
CA PRO A 81 -1.60 -24.70 -2.62
C PRO A 81 -3.03 -24.35 -3.03
N MET A 82 -3.24 -23.08 -3.37
CA MET A 82 -4.50 -22.59 -3.95
C MET A 82 -4.18 -22.02 -5.32
N GLY A 83 -4.60 -22.72 -6.38
CA GLY A 83 -4.35 -22.32 -7.76
C GLY A 83 -5.15 -21.10 -8.20
N PRO A 84 -4.73 -20.43 -9.29
CA PRO A 84 -5.49 -19.34 -9.88
C PRO A 84 -6.84 -19.84 -10.41
N HIS A 85 -7.89 -19.04 -10.24
CA HIS A 85 -9.22 -19.37 -10.77
C HIS A 85 -9.29 -19.17 -12.29
N ASN A 86 -8.49 -18.27 -12.87
CA ASN A 86 -8.39 -18.04 -14.31
C ASN A 86 -7.05 -17.38 -14.67
N ALA A 87 -6.17 -18.12 -15.37
CA ALA A 87 -4.85 -17.63 -15.75
C ALA A 87 -4.88 -16.53 -16.82
N ALA A 88 -5.88 -16.55 -17.73
CA ALA A 88 -6.02 -15.51 -18.76
C ALA A 88 -6.34 -14.15 -18.15
N PHE A 89 -7.19 -14.09 -17.12
CA PHE A 89 -7.47 -12.84 -16.41
C PHE A 89 -6.31 -12.36 -15.55
N VAL A 90 -5.49 -13.25 -15.00
CA VAL A 90 -4.23 -12.85 -14.35
C VAL A 90 -3.31 -12.18 -15.36
N GLY A 91 -3.10 -12.79 -16.54
CA GLY A 91 -2.29 -12.21 -17.61
C GLY A 91 -2.81 -10.85 -18.09
N LEU A 92 -4.13 -10.76 -18.35
CA LEU A 92 -4.77 -9.51 -18.76
C LEU A 92 -4.61 -8.41 -17.70
N GLY A 93 -4.84 -8.73 -16.41
CA GLY A 93 -4.66 -7.79 -15.31
C GLY A 93 -3.23 -7.27 -15.21
N THR A 94 -2.23 -8.17 -15.35
CA THR A 94 -0.82 -7.77 -15.38
C THR A 94 -0.52 -6.82 -16.53
N LEU A 95 -1.05 -7.06 -17.74
CA LEU A 95 -0.85 -6.17 -18.88
C LEU A 95 -1.46 -4.79 -18.65
N ILE A 96 -2.65 -4.72 -18.04
CA ILE A 96 -3.29 -3.44 -17.70
C ILE A 96 -2.46 -2.68 -16.65
N LEU A 97 -1.98 -3.36 -15.61
CA LEU A 97 -1.14 -2.76 -14.56
C LEU A 97 0.23 -2.33 -15.07
N TRP A 98 0.77 -2.99 -16.09
CA TRP A 98 2.06 -2.62 -16.69
C TRP A 98 1.92 -1.43 -17.64
N PHE A 99 0.82 -1.36 -18.39
CA PHE A 99 0.58 -0.29 -19.34
C PHE A 99 0.16 1.03 -18.69
N GLY A 100 -0.71 0.97 -17.68
CA GLY A 100 -1.23 2.15 -16.97
C GLY A 100 -0.19 2.80 -16.07
#